data_AF-D3BV93-F1
#
_entry.id   AF-D3BV93-F1
#
_cell.length_a   1.000
_cell.length_b   1.000
_cell.length_c   1.000
_cell.angle_alpha   90.00
_cell.angle_beta   90.00
_cell.angle_gamma   90.00
#
_symmetry.space_group_name_H-M   'P 1'
#
loop_
_entity.id
_entity.type
_entity.pdbx_description
1 polymer ?
#
loop_
_entity_poly.entity_id
_entity_poly.type
_entity_poly.pdbx_seq_one_letter_code
_entity_poly.pdbx_strand_id
1 'polypeptide(L)'
;MIPKNYIPNGVKHVRKSIREITESERSEYVYRVTILKKSGVYDKFVAEHHKFSKKGIHGTDIFLPWHRIFVRKFEEEMRLANDPSNNIEPNPNYTLPYWDWENDHRLAKEYYRNLVWHYKFMGGNGDPNDDNKIKTGPFAGYWPPNHIKREMSDVGQEPELPSPTDVESCILDYTETTIDKKFSHFRKLLERYHNRVHRFVGGDMSRFHTSANDPVFWLHHCNVDRIWAQWQTQHSAELTDANSTYPDLDHVIEPWNEKVRDVIDYRQHYRYQLYEWNKDPIEFNTGNCYNSPFIFHFRNRLYITYMSDDNRMFMRESMDGGSFFKDEYKILEKDQTSDKPSAAVYRGKMYVAFVGHTGARQKILLSASDDAVHFEMGKNILPNDTTNNGPSVVSFNDKLHVYFRGTNDRLYFAESNNGSDWPSNSTQILHEFKCYDTPSALEFENRLYLAFLSNNNQIYVASRDINGYWTTPQFVKYSKATPRLLSYNNRLCILYYDTNDNSLSIIKPSSTDDDYVSDIITQKTIGEYATGCLFNNQLYVAIRNPSNNRIGYYHTYLF
;
A
#
# COMPACT_ATOMS: atom_id res chain seq x y z
N MET A 1 -7.62 -40.56 8.89
CA MET A 1 -6.61 -39.89 9.74
C MET A 1 -5.26 -40.07 9.08
N ILE A 2 -4.68 -39.00 8.55
CA ILE A 2 -3.32 -38.98 7.98
C ILE A 2 -2.36 -38.52 9.10
N PRO A 3 -1.13 -39.05 9.22
CA PRO A 3 -0.26 -38.78 10.36
C PRO A 3 0.13 -37.31 10.48
N LYS A 4 0.25 -36.82 11.72
CA LYS A 4 0.62 -35.44 12.13
C LYS A 4 1.95 -34.89 11.58
N ASN A 5 2.68 -35.61 10.71
CA ASN A 5 4.07 -35.31 10.35
C ASN A 5 4.31 -35.05 8.85
N TYR A 6 3.33 -34.53 8.10
CA TYR A 6 3.52 -34.13 6.68
C TYR A 6 3.85 -32.63 6.48
N ILE A 7 4.37 -31.96 7.52
CA ILE A 7 4.77 -30.54 7.43
C ILE A 7 6.29 -30.47 7.65
N PRO A 8 7.10 -30.23 6.60
CA PRO A 8 8.53 -30.05 6.75
C PRO A 8 8.84 -28.79 7.56
N ASN A 9 9.71 -28.90 8.57
CA ASN A 9 10.29 -27.74 9.26
C ASN A 9 10.97 -26.81 8.25
N GLY A 10 10.58 -25.53 8.22
CA GLY A 10 11.26 -24.49 7.43
C GLY A 10 10.54 -23.99 6.16
N VAL A 11 9.35 -24.49 5.83
CA VAL A 11 8.54 -23.95 4.73
C VAL A 11 7.86 -22.63 5.16
N LYS A 12 8.10 -21.54 4.43
CA LYS A 12 7.37 -20.27 4.63
C LYS A 12 5.97 -20.36 4.00
N HIS A 13 4.95 -20.70 4.78
CA HIS A 13 3.55 -20.53 4.35
C HIS A 13 3.20 -19.05 4.37
N VAL A 14 3.09 -18.42 3.20
CA VAL A 14 2.79 -16.98 3.06
C VAL A 14 1.42 -16.78 2.40
N ARG A 15 0.42 -16.33 3.16
CA ARG A 15 -0.89 -15.91 2.65
C ARG A 15 -0.76 -14.56 1.93
N LYS A 16 -1.15 -14.50 0.65
CA LYS A 16 -1.00 -13.30 -0.20
C LYS A 16 -2.33 -12.57 -0.44
N SER A 17 -2.30 -11.28 -0.79
CA SER A 17 -3.49 -10.58 -1.25
C SER A 17 -3.98 -11.18 -2.58
N ILE A 18 -5.29 -11.17 -2.80
CA ILE A 18 -5.89 -11.56 -4.09
C ILE A 18 -5.32 -10.73 -5.26
N ARG A 19 -4.87 -9.49 -5.01
CA ARG A 19 -4.23 -8.60 -6.00
C ARG A 19 -2.87 -9.10 -6.47
N GLU A 20 -2.17 -9.85 -5.62
CA GLU A 20 -0.78 -10.24 -5.82
C GLU A 20 -0.62 -11.69 -6.30
N ILE A 21 -1.68 -12.50 -6.19
CA ILE A 21 -1.68 -13.86 -6.70
C ILE A 21 -1.92 -13.89 -8.22
N THR A 22 -1.31 -14.87 -8.86
CA THR A 22 -1.45 -15.14 -10.29
C THR A 22 -2.83 -15.72 -10.64
N GLU A 23 -3.18 -15.74 -11.93
CA GLU A 23 -4.40 -16.43 -12.39
C GLU A 23 -4.35 -17.94 -12.09
N SER A 24 -3.17 -18.55 -12.10
CA SER A 24 -2.96 -19.95 -11.72
C SER A 24 -3.27 -20.19 -10.24
N GLU A 25 -2.75 -19.34 -9.34
CA GLU A 25 -3.02 -19.42 -7.90
C GLU A 25 -4.52 -19.20 -7.58
N ARG A 26 -5.20 -18.28 -8.30
CA ARG A 26 -6.66 -18.11 -8.19
C ARG A 26 -7.42 -19.36 -8.64
N SER A 27 -6.98 -19.98 -9.74
CA SER A 27 -7.59 -21.21 -10.25
C SER A 27 -7.38 -22.38 -9.27
N GLU A 28 -6.19 -22.50 -8.67
CA GLU A 28 -5.91 -23.52 -7.65
C GLU A 28 -6.84 -23.37 -6.43
N TYR A 29 -7.11 -22.15 -5.96
CA TYR A 29 -8.12 -21.92 -4.93
C TYR A 29 -9.50 -22.46 -5.34
N VAL A 30 -9.97 -22.12 -6.54
CA VAL A 30 -11.29 -22.56 -7.05
C VAL A 30 -11.36 -24.09 -7.11
N TYR A 31 -10.33 -24.74 -7.63
CA TYR A 31 -10.29 -26.21 -7.73
C TYR A 31 -10.31 -26.88 -6.35
N ARG A 32 -9.46 -26.43 -5.42
CA ARG A 32 -9.39 -27.02 -4.07
C ARG A 32 -10.69 -26.83 -3.30
N VAL A 33 -11.32 -25.65 -3.39
CA VAL A 33 -12.66 -25.40 -2.81
C VAL A 33 -13.70 -26.36 -3.41
N THR A 34 -13.67 -26.57 -4.73
CA THR A 34 -14.58 -27.50 -5.43
C THR A 34 -14.38 -28.95 -4.97
N ILE A 35 -13.13 -29.37 -4.75
CA ILE A 35 -12.80 -30.71 -4.23
C ILE A 35 -13.37 -30.89 -2.83
N LEU A 36 -13.15 -29.93 -1.93
CA LEU A 36 -13.67 -29.99 -0.57
C LEU A 36 -15.19 -29.97 -0.53
N LYS A 37 -15.84 -29.26 -1.46
CA LYS A 37 -17.30 -29.28 -1.59
C LYS A 37 -17.81 -30.64 -2.05
N LYS A 38 -17.23 -31.20 -3.12
CA LYS A 38 -17.61 -32.53 -3.63
C LYS A 38 -17.41 -33.66 -2.61
N SER A 39 -16.39 -33.56 -1.76
CA SER A 39 -16.13 -34.56 -0.71
C SER A 39 -17.01 -34.41 0.54
N GLY A 40 -17.79 -33.32 0.64
CA GLY A 40 -18.57 -32.96 1.82
C GLY A 40 -17.75 -32.42 2.99
N VAL A 41 -16.44 -32.22 2.82
CA VAL A 41 -15.57 -31.60 3.84
C VAL A 41 -15.97 -30.13 4.05
N TYR A 42 -16.20 -29.38 2.97
CA TYR A 42 -16.64 -27.98 3.04
C TYR A 42 -17.92 -27.83 3.88
N ASP A 43 -18.88 -28.74 3.71
CA ASP A 43 -20.17 -28.69 4.41
C ASP A 43 -20.05 -28.94 5.91
N LYS A 44 -19.00 -29.67 6.35
CA LYS A 44 -18.69 -29.81 7.77
C LYS A 44 -18.26 -28.48 8.39
N PHE A 45 -17.42 -27.71 7.69
CA PHE A 45 -17.03 -26.37 8.13
C PHE A 45 -18.23 -25.44 8.21
N VAL A 46 -19.11 -25.44 7.19
CA VAL A 46 -20.35 -24.63 7.23
C VAL A 46 -21.21 -24.99 8.44
N ALA A 47 -21.42 -26.29 8.69
CA ALA A 47 -22.21 -26.77 9.83
C ALA A 47 -21.55 -26.40 11.18
N GLU A 48 -20.22 -26.45 11.26
CA GLU A 48 -19.44 -26.09 12.43
C GLU A 48 -19.56 -24.60 12.76
N HIS A 49 -19.34 -23.73 11.78
CA HIS A 49 -19.55 -22.29 11.95
C HIS A 49 -20.99 -21.99 12.40
N HIS A 50 -22.01 -22.57 11.76
CA HIS A 50 -23.39 -22.40 12.17
C HIS A 50 -23.62 -22.83 13.64
N LYS A 51 -23.12 -24.00 14.04
CA LYS A 51 -23.25 -24.52 15.41
C LYS A 51 -22.63 -23.56 16.42
N PHE A 52 -21.42 -23.06 16.14
CA PHE A 52 -20.66 -22.25 17.09
C PHE A 52 -21.02 -20.77 17.07
N SER A 53 -21.61 -20.24 15.98
CA SER A 53 -22.24 -18.91 15.94
C SER A 53 -23.28 -18.71 17.05
N LYS A 54 -23.94 -19.79 17.50
CA LYS A 54 -24.90 -19.79 18.61
C LYS A 54 -24.25 -19.96 20.00
N LYS A 55 -22.94 -20.18 20.05
CA LYS A 55 -22.14 -20.44 21.26
C LYS A 55 -21.15 -19.31 21.60
N GLY A 56 -21.30 -18.12 21.00
CA GLY A 56 -20.52 -16.95 21.38
C GLY A 56 -19.15 -16.84 20.71
N ILE A 57 -18.97 -17.40 19.51
CA ILE A 57 -17.78 -17.11 18.67
C ILE A 57 -17.83 -15.71 18.00
N HIS A 58 -18.92 -14.97 18.22
CA HIS A 58 -19.11 -13.57 17.81
C HIS A 58 -19.51 -12.76 19.04
N GLY A 59 -19.16 -11.47 19.07
CA GLY A 59 -19.46 -10.52 20.13
C GLY A 59 -18.63 -10.73 21.41
N THR A 60 -17.61 -11.60 21.36
CA THR A 60 -16.76 -11.95 22.50
C THR A 60 -15.28 -11.89 22.10
N ASP A 61 -14.38 -11.90 23.08
CA ASP A 61 -12.93 -11.89 22.83
C ASP A 61 -12.42 -13.19 22.16
N ILE A 62 -13.25 -14.23 22.07
CA ILE A 62 -12.96 -15.49 21.36
C ILE A 62 -13.15 -15.35 19.84
N PHE A 63 -13.77 -14.28 19.35
CA PHE A 63 -14.00 -14.04 17.92
C PHE A 63 -12.74 -14.21 17.07
N LEU A 64 -11.64 -13.53 17.42
CA LEU A 64 -10.42 -13.58 16.62
C LEU A 64 -9.68 -14.92 16.75
N PRO A 65 -9.42 -15.46 17.96
CA PRO A 65 -8.79 -16.76 18.13
C PRO A 65 -9.55 -17.92 17.45
N TRP A 66 -10.88 -17.93 17.56
CA TRP A 66 -11.71 -19.00 16.97
C TRP A 66 -11.64 -18.98 15.45
N HIS A 67 -11.80 -17.80 14.82
CA HIS A 67 -11.73 -17.69 13.37
C HIS A 67 -10.33 -17.95 12.82
N ARG A 68 -9.27 -17.61 13.56
CA ARG A 68 -7.88 -17.97 13.22
C ARG A 68 -7.70 -19.48 13.09
N ILE A 69 -8.16 -20.24 14.08
CA ILE A 69 -8.12 -21.72 14.01
C ILE A 69 -8.98 -22.22 12.85
N PHE A 70 -10.18 -21.66 12.70
CA PHE A 70 -11.13 -22.09 11.68
C PHE A 70 -10.56 -21.96 10.27
N VAL A 71 -9.97 -20.81 9.91
CA VAL A 71 -9.34 -20.62 8.59
C VAL A 71 -8.08 -21.45 8.43
N ARG A 72 -7.29 -21.67 9.50
CA ARG A 72 -6.11 -22.55 9.46
C ARG A 72 -6.51 -24.00 9.20
N LYS A 73 -7.56 -24.51 9.85
CA LYS A 73 -8.07 -25.87 9.62
C LYS A 73 -8.64 -26.05 8.22
N PHE A 74 -9.32 -25.04 7.69
CA PHE A 74 -9.76 -25.06 6.29
C PHE A 74 -8.57 -25.09 5.33
N GLU A 75 -7.53 -24.29 5.58
CA GLU A 75 -6.28 -24.30 4.81
C GLU A 75 -5.55 -25.66 4.87
N GLU A 76 -5.53 -26.32 6.02
CA GLU A 76 -4.99 -27.68 6.18
C GLU A 76 -5.72 -28.69 5.26
N GLU A 77 -7.06 -28.65 5.20
CA GLU A 77 -7.84 -29.50 4.29
C GLU A 77 -7.63 -29.14 2.82
N MET A 78 -7.47 -27.86 2.50
CA MET A 78 -7.15 -27.41 1.15
C MET A 78 -5.79 -27.95 0.68
N ARG A 79 -4.78 -28.05 1.56
CA ARG A 79 -3.48 -28.68 1.24
C ARG A 79 -3.62 -30.17 0.92
N LEU A 80 -4.57 -30.84 1.57
CA LEU A 80 -4.84 -32.28 1.38
C LEU A 80 -5.75 -32.58 0.19
N ALA A 81 -6.42 -31.57 -0.37
CA ALA A 81 -7.29 -31.74 -1.53
C ALA A 81 -6.54 -32.41 -2.69
N ASN A 82 -7.10 -33.52 -3.16
CA ASN A 82 -6.56 -34.36 -4.22
C ASN A 82 -7.67 -34.70 -5.22
N ASP A 83 -7.44 -34.37 -6.47
CA ASP A 83 -8.25 -34.77 -7.62
C ASP A 83 -7.33 -35.00 -8.83
N PRO A 84 -6.77 -36.21 -8.97
CA PRO A 84 -5.88 -36.55 -10.08
C PRO A 84 -6.54 -36.42 -11.45
N SER A 85 -7.89 -36.47 -11.52
CA SER A 85 -8.61 -36.31 -12.79
C SER A 85 -8.54 -34.89 -13.34
N ASN A 86 -8.25 -33.90 -12.48
CA ASN A 86 -8.07 -32.49 -12.84
C ASN A 86 -6.62 -32.01 -12.61
N ASN A 87 -5.65 -32.93 -12.48
CA ASN A 87 -4.25 -32.62 -12.18
C ASN A 87 -4.04 -31.80 -10.90
N ILE A 88 -4.88 -32.01 -9.87
CA ILE A 88 -4.72 -31.37 -8.56
C ILE A 88 -4.21 -32.41 -7.57
N GLU A 89 -2.97 -32.27 -7.15
CA GLU A 89 -2.35 -33.12 -6.12
C GLU A 89 -2.32 -32.40 -4.76
N PRO A 90 -2.15 -33.14 -3.64
CA PRO A 90 -1.86 -32.55 -2.35
C PRO A 90 -0.66 -31.60 -2.43
N ASN A 91 -0.85 -30.37 -1.98
CA ASN A 91 0.18 -29.34 -1.99
C ASN A 91 0.44 -28.89 -0.56
N PRO A 92 1.49 -29.40 0.12
CA PRO A 92 1.79 -29.00 1.48
C PRO A 92 2.11 -27.51 1.61
N ASN A 93 2.53 -26.86 0.52
CA ASN A 93 2.89 -25.43 0.50
C ASN A 93 1.71 -24.50 0.21
N TYR A 94 0.51 -25.04 -0.10
CA TYR A 94 -0.66 -24.22 -0.39
C TYR A 94 -1.02 -23.32 0.80
N THR A 95 -1.48 -22.11 0.49
CA THR A 95 -1.97 -21.14 1.47
C THR A 95 -3.22 -20.45 0.94
N LEU A 96 -4.12 -20.07 1.85
CA LEU A 96 -5.28 -19.25 1.52
C LEU A 96 -4.84 -17.82 1.19
N PRO A 97 -5.36 -17.21 0.11
CA PRO A 97 -5.22 -15.77 -0.07
C PRO A 97 -6.15 -15.01 0.88
N TYR A 98 -5.95 -13.69 0.98
CA TYR A 98 -6.86 -12.80 1.71
C TYR A 98 -7.44 -11.72 0.80
N TRP A 99 -8.67 -11.31 1.09
CA TRP A 99 -9.32 -10.17 0.44
C TRP A 99 -9.10 -8.91 1.26
N ASP A 100 -8.16 -8.06 0.84
CA ASP A 100 -7.91 -6.72 1.39
C ASP A 100 -9.00 -5.72 0.99
N TRP A 101 -10.22 -5.98 1.49
CA TRP A 101 -11.41 -5.18 1.22
C TRP A 101 -11.23 -3.70 1.54
N GLU A 102 -10.30 -3.34 2.44
CA GLU A 102 -9.98 -1.95 2.75
C GLU A 102 -9.40 -1.20 1.55
N ASN A 103 -8.66 -1.87 0.67
CA ASN A 103 -8.14 -1.26 -0.55
C ASN A 103 -9.18 -1.27 -1.68
N ASP A 104 -10.21 -2.11 -1.57
CA ASP A 104 -11.34 -2.16 -2.51
C ASP A 104 -12.49 -1.22 -2.14
N HIS A 105 -12.41 -0.48 -1.02
CA HIS A 105 -13.54 0.31 -0.54
C HIS A 105 -14.11 1.30 -1.57
N ARG A 106 -13.25 1.83 -2.43
CA ARG A 106 -13.63 2.76 -3.51
C ARG A 106 -14.29 2.07 -4.70
N LEU A 107 -14.03 0.77 -4.86
CA LEU A 107 -14.68 -0.07 -5.85
C LEU A 107 -16.00 -0.66 -5.32
N ALA A 108 -16.44 -0.32 -4.10
CA ALA A 108 -17.72 -0.82 -3.58
C ALA A 108 -18.91 -0.50 -4.52
N LYS A 109 -18.89 0.68 -5.15
CA LYS A 109 -19.91 1.15 -6.12
C LYS A 109 -19.64 0.70 -7.57
N GLU A 110 -18.47 0.11 -7.82
CA GLU A 110 -18.08 -0.46 -9.11
C GLU A 110 -17.59 -1.91 -8.89
N TYR A 111 -18.30 -2.69 -8.06
CA TYR A 111 -17.78 -3.97 -7.58
C TYR A 111 -17.45 -4.92 -8.73
N TYR A 112 -18.13 -4.82 -9.87
CA TYR A 112 -17.84 -5.60 -11.07
C TYR A 112 -16.41 -5.41 -11.62
N ARG A 113 -15.68 -4.35 -11.21
CA ARG A 113 -14.25 -4.12 -11.53
C ARG A 113 -13.30 -4.73 -10.52
N ASN A 114 -13.79 -5.13 -9.34
CA ASN A 114 -12.97 -5.75 -8.32
C ASN A 114 -12.58 -7.17 -8.75
N LEU A 115 -11.28 -7.46 -8.68
CA LEU A 115 -10.68 -8.74 -9.04
C LEU A 115 -11.29 -9.93 -8.30
N VAL A 116 -11.77 -9.73 -7.07
CA VAL A 116 -12.46 -10.76 -6.28
C VAL A 116 -13.67 -11.30 -7.04
N TRP A 117 -14.48 -10.43 -7.63
CA TRP A 117 -15.74 -10.78 -8.30
C TRP A 117 -15.56 -11.17 -9.77
N HIS A 118 -14.31 -11.32 -10.22
CA HIS A 118 -14.01 -11.76 -11.58
C HIS A 118 -14.68 -13.11 -11.87
N TYR A 119 -15.24 -13.26 -13.08
CA TYR A 119 -16.01 -14.45 -13.47
C TYR A 119 -15.18 -15.75 -13.51
N LYS A 120 -13.84 -15.68 -13.52
CA LYS A 120 -12.97 -16.86 -13.37
C LYS A 120 -12.62 -17.19 -11.91
N PHE A 121 -13.06 -16.39 -10.94
CA PHE A 121 -12.70 -16.53 -9.54
C PHE A 121 -13.93 -16.71 -8.64
N MET A 122 -14.45 -15.66 -7.97
CA MET A 122 -15.66 -15.81 -7.13
C MET A 122 -16.96 -15.80 -7.93
N GLY A 123 -16.97 -15.26 -9.14
CA GLY A 123 -18.20 -14.88 -9.82
C GLY A 123 -18.78 -13.57 -9.28
N GLY A 124 -19.68 -12.97 -10.07
CA GLY A 124 -20.28 -11.67 -9.76
C GLY A 124 -21.42 -11.73 -8.75
N ASN A 125 -22.33 -10.76 -8.88
CA ASN A 125 -23.49 -10.60 -8.02
C ASN A 125 -24.60 -11.63 -8.28
N GLY A 126 -25.56 -11.70 -7.37
CA GLY A 126 -26.79 -12.46 -7.53
C GLY A 126 -27.73 -11.86 -8.57
N ASP A 127 -28.56 -12.69 -9.20
CA ASP A 127 -29.64 -12.24 -10.08
C ASP A 127 -30.92 -11.97 -9.26
N PRO A 128 -31.38 -10.70 -9.16
CA PRO A 128 -32.59 -10.36 -8.42
C PRO A 128 -33.86 -11.05 -8.92
N ASN A 129 -33.87 -11.51 -10.17
CA ASN A 129 -35.00 -12.23 -10.76
C ASN A 129 -34.98 -13.73 -10.47
N ASP A 130 -33.90 -14.27 -9.89
CA ASP A 130 -33.82 -15.65 -9.40
C ASP A 130 -33.25 -15.69 -7.99
N ASP A 131 -33.96 -15.02 -7.06
CA ASP A 131 -33.73 -15.15 -5.62
C ASP A 131 -32.26 -14.86 -5.23
N ASN A 132 -31.68 -13.86 -5.91
CA ASN A 132 -30.30 -13.39 -5.74
C ASN A 132 -29.23 -14.49 -5.87
N LYS A 133 -29.51 -15.57 -6.60
CA LYS A 133 -28.53 -16.64 -6.85
C LYS A 133 -27.45 -16.15 -7.81
N ILE A 134 -26.19 -16.46 -7.53
CA ILE A 134 -25.09 -16.13 -8.43
C ILE A 134 -25.23 -16.90 -9.75
N LYS A 135 -25.04 -16.19 -10.87
CA LYS A 135 -25.17 -16.75 -12.24
C LYS A 135 -23.85 -16.89 -12.97
N THR A 136 -22.80 -16.30 -12.44
CA THR A 136 -21.49 -16.24 -13.08
C THR A 136 -20.44 -16.88 -12.18
N GLY A 137 -19.41 -17.39 -12.84
CA GLY A 137 -18.24 -17.97 -12.21
C GLY A 137 -18.35 -19.40 -11.70
N PRO A 138 -17.24 -19.94 -11.18
CA PRO A 138 -17.07 -21.38 -10.93
C PRO A 138 -18.03 -21.95 -9.90
N PHE A 139 -18.59 -21.10 -9.03
CA PHE A 139 -19.48 -21.52 -7.95
C PHE A 139 -20.98 -21.38 -8.32
N ALA A 140 -21.31 -20.89 -9.52
CA ALA A 140 -22.68 -20.80 -10.00
C ALA A 140 -23.26 -22.18 -10.35
N GLY A 141 -24.52 -22.44 -9.97
CA GLY A 141 -25.27 -23.66 -10.32
C GLY A 141 -24.79 -24.98 -9.68
N TYR A 142 -23.56 -25.04 -9.17
CA TYR A 142 -22.91 -26.26 -8.69
C TYR A 142 -22.89 -26.44 -7.15
N TRP A 143 -23.61 -25.58 -6.41
CA TRP A 143 -23.53 -25.48 -4.94
C TRP A 143 -24.81 -25.91 -4.18
N PRO A 144 -25.22 -27.19 -4.24
CA PRO A 144 -26.35 -27.68 -3.46
C PRO A 144 -26.02 -27.75 -1.95
N PRO A 145 -27.03 -27.70 -1.06
CA PRO A 145 -28.46 -27.70 -1.40
C PRO A 145 -29.07 -26.34 -1.80
N ASN A 146 -28.43 -25.19 -1.52
CA ASN A 146 -29.15 -23.90 -1.56
C ASN A 146 -28.75 -22.90 -2.66
N HIS A 147 -27.70 -23.16 -3.45
CA HIS A 147 -27.07 -22.17 -4.34
C HIS A 147 -26.55 -20.94 -3.57
N ILE A 148 -25.38 -20.42 -3.94
CA ILE A 148 -24.83 -19.23 -3.29
C ILE A 148 -25.64 -18.00 -3.70
N LYS A 149 -26.01 -17.17 -2.72
CA LYS A 149 -26.70 -15.89 -2.93
C LYS A 149 -25.83 -14.70 -2.55
N ARG A 150 -25.88 -13.64 -3.37
CA ARG A 150 -25.20 -12.36 -3.13
C ARG A 150 -26.10 -11.19 -3.49
N GLU A 151 -26.01 -10.10 -2.75
CA GLU A 151 -26.90 -8.94 -2.86
C GLU A 151 -26.09 -7.64 -2.75
N MET A 152 -24.97 -7.56 -3.49
CA MET A 152 -24.16 -6.34 -3.54
C MET A 152 -24.96 -5.23 -4.21
N SER A 153 -25.09 -4.07 -3.56
CA SER A 153 -25.87 -2.95 -4.11
C SER A 153 -25.00 -2.02 -4.94
N ASP A 154 -25.41 -1.75 -6.18
CA ASP A 154 -24.90 -0.64 -7.00
C ASP A 154 -25.50 0.72 -6.59
N VAL A 155 -26.52 0.71 -5.73
CA VAL A 155 -27.34 1.88 -5.38
C VAL A 155 -27.14 2.23 -3.93
N GLY A 156 -26.12 3.03 -3.61
CA GLY A 156 -25.99 3.97 -2.47
C GLY A 156 -26.54 3.63 -1.06
N GLN A 157 -26.99 2.41 -0.81
CA GLN A 157 -27.49 1.94 0.46
C GLN A 157 -26.33 1.26 1.15
N GLU A 158 -25.97 1.85 2.29
CA GLU A 158 -25.01 1.30 3.24
C GLU A 158 -25.18 -0.23 3.42
N PRO A 159 -24.08 -0.97 3.61
CA PRO A 159 -22.77 -0.44 3.95
C PRO A 159 -21.74 -0.43 2.81
N GLU A 160 -21.00 0.67 2.66
CA GLU A 160 -19.75 0.66 1.89
C GLU A 160 -18.74 -0.32 2.53
N LEU A 161 -17.77 -0.86 1.78
CA LEU A 161 -16.68 -1.62 2.41
C LEU A 161 -15.88 -0.70 3.36
N PRO A 162 -15.32 -1.20 4.47
CA PRO A 162 -14.49 -0.37 5.34
C PRO A 162 -13.23 0.11 4.59
N SER A 163 -12.73 1.31 4.92
CA SER A 163 -11.59 1.96 4.28
C SER A 163 -10.24 1.64 4.97
N PRO A 164 -9.09 2.02 4.39
CA PRO A 164 -7.80 1.86 5.06
C PRO A 164 -7.72 2.69 6.35
N THR A 165 -8.33 3.87 6.37
CA THR A 165 -8.46 4.69 7.59
C THR A 165 -9.29 4.00 8.66
N ASP A 166 -10.35 3.27 8.28
CA ASP A 166 -11.13 2.47 9.24
C ASP A 166 -10.25 1.39 9.89
N VAL A 167 -9.48 0.65 9.08
CA VAL A 167 -8.56 -0.40 9.57
C VAL A 167 -7.43 0.19 10.43
N GLU A 168 -6.85 1.30 10.01
CA GLU A 168 -5.82 2.00 10.77
C GLU A 168 -6.36 2.46 12.14
N SER A 169 -7.56 3.02 12.17
CA SER A 169 -8.19 3.51 13.40
C SER A 169 -8.42 2.41 14.43
N CYS A 170 -8.66 1.16 14.01
CA CYS A 170 -8.78 0.06 14.97
C CYS A 170 -7.42 -0.45 15.43
N ILE A 171 -6.39 -0.44 14.58
CA ILE A 171 -5.06 -0.92 14.93
C ILE A 171 -4.36 0.02 15.92
N LEU A 172 -4.43 1.34 15.69
CA LEU A 172 -3.63 2.35 16.39
C LEU A 172 -4.32 2.94 17.62
N ASP A 173 -5.13 2.17 18.34
CA ASP A 173 -5.89 2.69 19.49
C ASP A 173 -4.97 3.21 20.62
N TYR A 174 -4.96 4.53 20.81
CA TYR A 174 -4.22 5.25 21.87
C TYR A 174 -5.09 5.59 23.10
N THR A 175 -6.35 5.15 23.13
CA THR A 175 -7.31 5.59 24.17
C THR A 175 -7.27 4.75 25.44
N GLU A 176 -6.75 3.53 25.37
CA GLU A 176 -6.71 2.57 26.47
C GLU A 176 -5.29 2.28 26.98
N THR A 177 -5.15 2.00 28.27
CA THR A 177 -3.84 1.91 28.93
C THR A 177 -3.30 0.50 29.11
N THR A 178 -4.17 -0.52 29.15
CA THR A 178 -3.79 -1.92 29.36
C THR A 178 -4.13 -2.79 28.16
N ILE A 179 -3.32 -3.83 27.91
CA ILE A 179 -3.42 -4.64 26.69
C ILE A 179 -4.76 -5.38 26.55
N ASP A 180 -5.40 -5.75 27.65
CA ASP A 180 -6.75 -6.33 27.67
C ASP A 180 -7.81 -5.37 27.15
N LYS A 181 -7.76 -4.10 27.58
CA LYS A 181 -8.70 -3.08 27.13
C LYS A 181 -8.44 -2.68 25.70
N LYS A 182 -7.18 -2.47 25.32
CA LYS A 182 -6.75 -2.23 23.94
C LYS A 182 -7.24 -3.35 23.01
N PHE A 183 -7.04 -4.61 23.41
CA PHE A 183 -7.52 -5.76 22.62
C PHE A 183 -9.05 -5.79 22.53
N SER A 184 -9.76 -5.60 23.65
CA SER A 184 -11.22 -5.61 23.67
C SER A 184 -11.81 -4.49 22.80
N HIS A 185 -11.19 -3.31 22.78
CA HIS A 185 -11.58 -2.19 21.93
C HIS A 185 -11.29 -2.49 20.46
N PHE A 186 -10.05 -2.86 20.13
CA PHE A 186 -9.63 -3.29 18.79
C PHE A 186 -10.58 -4.35 18.22
N ARG A 187 -10.84 -5.40 18.99
CA ARG A 187 -11.69 -6.53 18.59
C ARG A 187 -13.15 -6.08 18.36
N LYS A 188 -13.69 -5.13 19.13
CA LYS A 188 -15.04 -4.54 18.90
C LYS A 188 -15.09 -3.78 17.58
N LEU A 189 -14.09 -2.93 17.31
CA LEU A 189 -14.04 -2.15 16.09
C LEU A 189 -13.83 -3.04 14.86
N LEU A 190 -12.88 -3.97 14.93
CA LEU A 190 -12.61 -4.91 13.84
C LEU A 190 -13.84 -5.78 13.55
N GLU A 191 -14.51 -6.30 14.58
CA GLU A 191 -15.74 -7.08 14.39
C GLU A 191 -16.88 -6.25 13.77
N ARG A 192 -16.97 -4.95 14.08
CA ARG A 192 -17.90 -4.02 13.43
C ARG A 192 -17.60 -3.86 11.93
N TYR A 193 -16.33 -3.73 11.56
CA TYR A 193 -15.90 -3.62 10.16
C TYR A 193 -16.05 -4.94 9.40
N HIS A 194 -15.75 -6.07 10.04
CA HIS A 194 -16.09 -7.41 9.57
C HIS A 194 -17.59 -7.53 9.25
N ASN A 195 -18.45 -7.11 10.18
CA ASN A 195 -19.91 -7.14 9.98
C ASN A 195 -20.35 -6.23 8.82
N ARG A 196 -19.61 -5.17 8.53
CA ARG A 196 -19.82 -4.28 7.39
C ARG A 196 -19.60 -5.02 6.07
N VAL A 197 -18.52 -5.80 5.96
CA VAL A 197 -18.22 -6.61 4.77
C VAL A 197 -19.24 -7.74 4.57
N HIS A 198 -19.64 -8.44 5.63
CA HIS A 198 -20.72 -9.43 5.55
C HIS A 198 -22.02 -8.85 4.99
N ARG A 199 -22.41 -7.65 5.44
CA ARG A 199 -23.58 -6.94 4.92
C ARG A 199 -23.39 -6.42 3.50
N PHE A 200 -22.19 -5.95 3.14
CA PHE A 200 -21.87 -5.48 1.79
C PHE A 200 -22.06 -6.59 0.74
N VAL A 201 -21.57 -7.80 1.01
CA VAL A 201 -21.74 -8.93 0.07
C VAL A 201 -23.20 -9.37 -0.01
N GLY A 202 -23.95 -9.26 1.09
CA GLY A 202 -25.37 -9.60 1.13
C GLY A 202 -25.63 -11.11 1.03
N GLY A 203 -26.87 -11.49 0.77
CA GLY A 203 -27.24 -12.90 0.54
C GLY A 203 -26.79 -13.84 1.67
N ASP A 204 -26.11 -14.93 1.34
CA ASP A 204 -25.62 -15.90 2.33
C ASP A 204 -24.60 -15.28 3.29
N MET A 205 -23.72 -14.41 2.79
CA MET A 205 -22.70 -13.71 3.58
C MET A 205 -23.31 -12.80 4.65
N SER A 206 -24.53 -12.28 4.47
CA SER A 206 -25.16 -11.40 5.45
C SER A 206 -25.65 -12.10 6.74
N ARG A 207 -25.69 -13.44 6.77
CA ARG A 207 -26.26 -14.21 7.88
C ARG A 207 -25.20 -15.08 8.55
N PHE A 208 -25.07 -14.95 9.86
CA PHE A 208 -24.11 -15.69 10.69
C PHE A 208 -24.19 -17.23 10.61
N HIS A 209 -25.31 -17.80 10.15
CA HIS A 209 -25.50 -19.25 10.04
C HIS A 209 -25.30 -19.79 8.61
N THR A 210 -25.24 -18.91 7.60
CA THR A 210 -25.03 -19.30 6.19
C THR A 210 -23.82 -18.65 5.56
N SER A 211 -23.14 -17.71 6.23
CA SER A 211 -22.04 -16.93 5.64
C SER A 211 -20.93 -17.80 5.07
N ALA A 212 -20.55 -18.88 5.77
CA ALA A 212 -19.56 -19.84 5.31
C ALA A 212 -19.97 -20.62 4.05
N ASN A 213 -21.22 -20.55 3.57
CA ASN A 213 -21.61 -21.16 2.30
C ASN A 213 -20.91 -20.49 1.10
N ASP A 214 -20.66 -19.19 1.17
CA ASP A 214 -19.97 -18.46 0.11
C ASP A 214 -18.45 -18.59 0.27
N PRO A 215 -17.70 -19.09 -0.74
CA PRO A 215 -16.25 -19.22 -0.66
C PRO A 215 -15.51 -17.92 -0.30
N VAL A 216 -16.09 -16.74 -0.61
CA VAL A 216 -15.47 -15.45 -0.23
C VAL A 216 -15.33 -15.28 1.29
N PHE A 217 -16.11 -16.01 2.10
CA PHE A 217 -15.98 -16.07 3.56
C PHE A 217 -14.54 -16.33 4.00
N TRP A 218 -13.88 -17.31 3.39
CA TRP A 218 -12.51 -17.70 3.77
C TRP A 218 -11.51 -16.59 3.52
N LEU A 219 -11.67 -15.88 2.40
CA LEU A 219 -10.80 -14.77 2.01
C LEU A 219 -11.02 -13.53 2.90
N HIS A 220 -12.28 -13.29 3.25
CA HIS A 220 -12.69 -12.24 4.18
C HIS A 220 -12.08 -12.47 5.57
N HIS A 221 -12.26 -13.67 6.15
CA HIS A 221 -11.73 -14.00 7.46
C HIS A 221 -10.19 -14.12 7.47
N CYS A 222 -9.56 -14.48 6.35
CA CYS A 222 -8.11 -14.37 6.23
C CYS A 222 -7.65 -12.91 6.32
N ASN A 223 -8.41 -11.92 5.84
CA ASN A 223 -8.06 -10.51 5.99
C ASN A 223 -8.34 -10.00 7.42
N VAL A 224 -9.41 -10.43 8.07
CA VAL A 224 -9.67 -10.14 9.50
C VAL A 224 -8.52 -10.66 10.37
N ASP A 225 -8.07 -11.89 10.11
CA ASP A 225 -6.93 -12.47 10.81
C ASP A 225 -5.61 -11.75 10.50
N ARG A 226 -5.44 -11.27 9.25
CA ARG A 226 -4.30 -10.41 8.87
C ARG A 226 -4.29 -9.11 9.67
N ILE A 227 -5.42 -8.44 9.81
CA ILE A 227 -5.55 -7.19 10.58
C ILE A 227 -5.26 -7.45 12.08
N TRP A 228 -5.65 -8.60 12.61
CA TRP A 228 -5.23 -8.99 13.96
C TRP A 228 -3.72 -9.21 14.06
N ALA A 229 -3.09 -9.89 13.11
CA ALA A 229 -1.63 -10.02 13.05
C ALA A 229 -0.91 -8.65 12.98
N GLN A 230 -1.50 -7.68 12.27
CA GLN A 230 -1.01 -6.29 12.24
C GLN A 230 -1.06 -5.65 13.64
N TRP A 231 -2.20 -5.73 14.31
CA TRP A 231 -2.37 -5.22 15.67
C TRP A 231 -1.39 -5.87 16.65
N GLN A 232 -1.16 -7.18 16.54
CA GLN A 232 -0.19 -7.91 17.38
C GLN A 232 1.25 -7.46 17.16
N THR A 233 1.59 -7.02 15.95
CA THR A 233 2.93 -6.48 15.64
C THR A 233 3.16 -5.15 16.37
N GLN A 234 2.16 -4.26 16.33
CA GLN A 234 2.22 -2.95 17.00
C GLN A 234 2.28 -3.07 18.53
N HIS A 235 1.69 -4.12 19.09
CA HIS A 235 1.63 -4.37 20.54
C HIS A 235 2.57 -5.49 21.00
N SER A 236 3.57 -5.84 20.20
CA SER A 236 4.42 -7.02 20.43
C SER A 236 5.12 -7.00 21.80
N ALA A 237 5.61 -5.83 22.24
CA ALA A 237 6.26 -5.68 23.55
C ALA A 237 5.32 -6.04 24.72
N GLU A 238 4.09 -5.53 24.71
CA GLU A 238 3.06 -5.78 25.73
C GLU A 238 2.54 -7.22 25.73
N LEU A 239 2.54 -7.88 24.55
CA LEU A 239 2.15 -9.28 24.40
C LEU A 239 3.24 -10.25 24.89
N THR A 240 4.52 -9.86 24.81
CA THR A 240 5.65 -10.68 25.29
C THR A 240 5.99 -10.47 26.76
N ASP A 241 5.33 -9.52 27.43
CA ASP A 241 5.49 -9.31 28.87
C ASP A 241 4.98 -10.53 29.65
N ALA A 242 5.78 -11.03 30.59
CA ALA A 242 5.40 -12.13 31.47
C ALA A 242 4.17 -11.81 32.34
N ASN A 243 3.88 -10.53 32.56
CA ASN A 243 2.71 -10.03 33.28
C ASN A 243 1.59 -9.52 32.35
N SER A 244 1.61 -9.88 31.07
CA SER A 244 0.61 -9.44 30.09
C SER A 244 -0.81 -9.73 30.57
N THR A 245 -1.68 -8.72 30.53
CA THR A 245 -3.10 -8.88 30.91
C THR A 245 -3.98 -9.43 29.79
N TYR A 246 -3.39 -9.87 28.67
CA TYR A 246 -4.13 -10.28 27.47
C TYR A 246 -5.27 -11.27 27.81
N PRO A 247 -6.50 -11.09 27.26
CA PRO A 247 -7.67 -11.78 27.79
C PRO A 247 -7.62 -13.30 27.68
N ASP A 248 -7.99 -13.95 28.78
CA ASP A 248 -8.31 -15.38 28.92
C ASP A 248 -7.39 -16.33 28.14
N LEU A 249 -6.07 -16.19 28.34
CA LEU A 249 -5.03 -16.97 27.64
C LEU A 249 -5.23 -18.49 27.75
N ASP A 250 -5.82 -18.97 28.85
CA ASP A 250 -6.05 -20.39 29.12
C ASP A 250 -7.42 -20.88 28.65
N HIS A 251 -8.24 -20.01 28.05
CA HIS A 251 -9.52 -20.39 27.46
C HIS A 251 -9.34 -21.48 26.43
N VAL A 252 -10.08 -22.58 26.58
CA VAL A 252 -10.08 -23.68 25.61
C VAL A 252 -11.08 -23.37 24.50
N ILE A 253 -10.59 -23.27 23.28
CA ILE A 253 -11.36 -22.94 22.09
C ILE A 253 -12.00 -24.23 21.56
N GLU A 254 -13.32 -24.36 21.76
CA GLU A 254 -14.10 -25.44 21.18
C GLU A 254 -14.21 -25.29 19.64
N PRO A 255 -14.21 -26.41 18.89
CA PRO A 255 -14.09 -27.81 19.32
C PRO A 255 -12.66 -28.38 19.29
N TRP A 256 -11.64 -27.56 19.07
CA TRP A 256 -10.29 -28.04 18.75
C TRP A 256 -9.41 -28.32 19.96
N ASN A 257 -9.88 -28.00 21.18
CA ASN A 257 -9.13 -28.19 22.43
C ASN A 257 -7.76 -27.47 22.42
N GLU A 258 -7.66 -26.41 21.63
CA GLU A 258 -6.52 -25.49 21.60
C GLU A 258 -6.81 -24.30 22.50
N LYS A 259 -5.80 -23.72 23.14
CA LYS A 259 -5.99 -22.54 23.98
C LYS A 259 -5.74 -21.26 23.21
N VAL A 260 -6.28 -20.14 23.71
CA VAL A 260 -6.00 -18.81 23.16
C VAL A 260 -4.49 -18.55 23.06
N ARG A 261 -3.72 -18.90 24.10
CA ARG A 261 -2.25 -18.76 24.08
C ARG A 261 -1.54 -19.52 22.95
N ASP A 262 -2.12 -20.61 22.46
CA ASP A 262 -1.50 -21.45 21.42
C ASP A 262 -1.65 -20.81 20.03
N VAL A 263 -2.53 -19.84 19.88
CA VAL A 263 -2.90 -19.25 18.58
C VAL A 263 -2.67 -17.74 18.48
N ILE A 264 -2.28 -17.09 19.58
CA ILE A 264 -1.84 -15.69 19.55
C ILE A 264 -0.66 -15.55 18.59
N ASP A 265 0.35 -16.42 18.66
CA ASP A 265 1.45 -16.38 17.71
C ASP A 265 1.14 -17.15 16.42
N TYR A 266 0.53 -16.46 15.45
CA TYR A 266 0.24 -17.04 14.13
C TYR A 266 1.49 -17.52 13.38
N ARG A 267 2.68 -16.96 13.69
CA ARG A 267 3.94 -17.21 12.97
C ARG A 267 4.45 -18.64 13.14
N GLN A 268 3.90 -19.38 14.10
CA GLN A 268 4.15 -20.81 14.27
C GLN A 268 3.57 -21.66 13.12
N HIS A 269 2.58 -21.14 12.39
CA HIS A 269 1.85 -21.90 11.37
C HIS A 269 1.90 -21.26 9.99
N TYR A 270 1.85 -19.94 9.91
CA TYR A 270 1.88 -19.20 8.65
C TYR A 270 2.33 -17.77 8.87
N ARG A 271 2.60 -17.08 7.77
CA ARG A 271 2.79 -15.64 7.72
C ARG A 271 1.82 -15.08 6.71
N TYR A 272 1.47 -13.83 6.87
CA TYR A 272 0.87 -13.07 5.79
C TYR A 272 2.01 -12.43 4.99
N GLN A 273 1.81 -12.20 3.69
CA GLN A 273 2.64 -11.26 2.94
C GLN A 273 2.34 -9.89 3.53
N LEU A 274 3.18 -9.56 4.50
CA LEU A 274 3.14 -8.41 5.36
C LEU A 274 4.43 -7.68 5.03
N TYR A 275 4.34 -6.52 4.38
CA TYR A 275 5.38 -5.49 4.39
C TYR A 275 6.76 -5.92 3.87
N GLU A 276 6.83 -6.97 3.05
CA GLU A 276 8.00 -7.21 2.22
C GLU A 276 7.75 -6.46 0.91
N TRP A 277 8.70 -5.59 0.53
CA TRP A 277 8.73 -5.08 -0.83
C TRP A 277 8.54 -6.23 -1.80
N ASN A 278 7.88 -5.98 -2.93
CA ASN A 278 7.99 -6.89 -4.06
C ASN A 278 9.47 -7.22 -4.30
N LYS A 279 9.78 -8.52 -4.35
CA LYS A 279 11.16 -9.02 -4.41
C LYS A 279 11.92 -8.44 -5.61
N ASP A 280 11.23 -8.37 -6.75
CA ASP A 280 11.71 -7.82 -8.00
C ASP A 280 10.84 -6.61 -8.38
N PRO A 281 11.42 -5.53 -8.94
CA PRO A 281 10.66 -4.36 -9.34
C PRO A 281 9.69 -4.72 -10.46
N ILE A 282 8.48 -4.15 -10.42
CA ILE A 282 7.53 -4.27 -11.52
C ILE A 282 7.99 -3.31 -12.60
N GLU A 283 8.55 -3.84 -13.69
CA GLU A 283 9.08 -3.06 -14.80
C GLU A 283 8.05 -2.79 -15.89
N PHE A 284 8.12 -1.58 -16.44
CA PHE A 284 7.39 -1.21 -17.64
C PHE A 284 8.25 -1.40 -18.89
N ASN A 285 7.61 -1.67 -20.01
CA ASN A 285 8.29 -1.69 -21.30
C ASN A 285 8.45 -0.25 -21.85
N THR A 286 9.38 0.53 -21.27
CA THR A 286 9.59 1.96 -21.59
C THR A 286 10.62 2.22 -22.69
N GLY A 287 11.34 1.20 -23.16
CA GLY A 287 12.62 1.42 -23.85
C GLY A 287 13.69 1.96 -22.89
N ASN A 288 14.76 2.55 -23.44
CA ASN A 288 15.87 3.09 -22.65
C ASN A 288 15.51 4.44 -22.02
N CYS A 289 15.65 4.54 -20.70
CA CYS A 289 15.51 5.77 -19.93
C CYS A 289 16.83 6.10 -19.21
N TYR A 290 17.32 7.33 -19.37
CA TYR A 290 18.64 7.73 -18.85
C TYR A 290 18.59 8.58 -17.59
N ASN A 291 17.39 8.99 -17.14
CA ASN A 291 17.21 9.82 -15.95
C ASN A 291 16.17 9.24 -14.98
N SER A 292 16.10 9.82 -13.78
CA SER A 292 15.26 9.33 -12.69
C SER A 292 13.76 9.47 -12.99
N PRO A 293 12.96 8.44 -12.71
CA PRO A 293 11.51 8.60 -12.69
C PRO A 293 11.09 9.48 -11.51
N PHE A 294 9.90 10.06 -11.61
CA PHE A 294 9.18 10.62 -10.45
C PHE A 294 7.80 9.95 -10.31
N ILE A 295 7.37 9.71 -9.08
CA ILE A 295 6.10 9.06 -8.76
C ILE A 295 5.33 9.97 -7.82
N PHE A 296 4.03 10.09 -8.02
CA PHE A 296 3.16 10.96 -7.24
C PHE A 296 1.71 10.50 -7.34
N HIS A 297 0.83 11.05 -6.50
CA HIS A 297 -0.61 10.84 -6.63
C HIS A 297 -1.35 12.16 -6.86
N PHE A 298 -2.40 12.12 -7.67
CA PHE A 298 -3.30 13.25 -7.90
C PHE A 298 -4.73 12.75 -8.07
N ARG A 299 -5.71 13.42 -7.45
CA ARG A 299 -7.14 13.06 -7.50
C ARG A 299 -7.40 11.56 -7.39
N ASN A 300 -6.74 10.96 -6.40
CA ASN A 300 -6.88 9.55 -6.07
C ASN A 300 -6.39 8.56 -7.15
N ARG A 301 -5.38 8.96 -7.91
CA ARG A 301 -4.71 8.12 -8.89
C ARG A 301 -3.21 8.22 -8.70
N LEU A 302 -2.51 7.14 -8.98
CA LEU A 302 -1.06 7.06 -8.90
C LEU A 302 -0.47 7.28 -10.29
N TYR A 303 0.60 8.05 -10.37
CA TYR A 303 1.24 8.40 -11.62
C TYR A 303 2.74 8.18 -11.52
N ILE A 304 3.31 7.54 -12.53
CA ILE A 304 4.76 7.43 -12.71
C ILE A 304 5.14 8.16 -13.98
N THR A 305 6.08 9.08 -13.85
CA THR A 305 6.64 9.81 -14.97
C THR A 305 8.11 9.48 -15.14
N TYR A 306 8.56 9.46 -16.39
CA TYR A 306 9.95 9.23 -16.75
C TYR A 306 10.34 9.99 -18.01
N MET A 307 11.66 10.04 -18.25
CA MET A 307 12.25 10.61 -19.45
C MET A 307 12.68 9.50 -20.40
N SER A 308 12.31 9.66 -21.67
CA SER A 308 12.88 8.87 -22.78
C SER A 308 14.32 9.28 -23.08
N ASP A 309 14.96 8.51 -23.95
CA ASP A 309 16.29 8.77 -24.52
C ASP A 309 16.40 10.08 -25.29
N ASP A 310 15.32 10.56 -25.88
CA ASP A 310 15.24 11.86 -26.56
C ASP A 310 14.76 13.03 -25.67
N ASN A 311 14.90 12.88 -24.35
CA ASN A 311 14.61 13.89 -23.32
C ASN A 311 13.12 14.32 -23.24
N ARG A 312 12.19 13.54 -23.81
CA ARG A 312 10.74 13.79 -23.69
C ARG A 312 10.20 13.13 -22.42
N MET A 313 9.19 13.76 -21.81
CA MET A 313 8.56 13.22 -20.59
C MET A 313 7.28 12.44 -20.91
N PHE A 314 7.19 11.24 -20.34
CA PHE A 314 6.08 10.30 -20.47
C PHE A 314 5.49 9.96 -19.11
N MET A 315 4.18 9.76 -19.06
CA MET A 315 3.47 9.34 -17.86
C MET A 315 2.70 8.06 -18.07
N ARG A 316 2.59 7.31 -16.98
CA ARG A 316 1.68 6.19 -16.82
C ARG A 316 0.78 6.47 -15.63
N GLU A 317 -0.50 6.18 -15.80
CA GLU A 317 -1.54 6.33 -14.78
C GLU A 317 -1.97 4.95 -14.26
N SER A 318 -2.08 4.81 -12.95
CA SER A 318 -2.75 3.70 -12.29
C SER A 318 -4.00 4.19 -11.56
N MET A 319 -5.13 3.56 -11.89
CA MET A 319 -6.43 3.82 -11.25
C MET A 319 -6.66 2.93 -10.02
N ASP A 320 -5.89 1.85 -9.86
CA ASP A 320 -6.08 0.81 -8.86
C ASP A 320 -5.05 0.85 -7.72
N GLY A 321 -4.10 1.79 -7.75
CA GLY A 321 -3.03 1.87 -6.75
C GLY A 321 -1.90 0.91 -7.08
N GLY A 322 -1.29 1.13 -8.23
CA GLY A 322 -0.06 0.50 -8.67
C GLY A 322 -0.23 -0.87 -9.32
N SER A 323 -1.23 -1.67 -8.96
CA SER A 323 -1.37 -3.04 -9.48
C SER A 323 -1.48 -3.10 -11.02
N PHE A 324 -2.04 -2.07 -11.64
CA PHE A 324 -2.09 -1.89 -13.09
C PHE A 324 -1.84 -0.42 -13.47
N PHE A 325 -0.87 -0.21 -14.36
CA PHE A 325 -0.65 1.07 -15.02
C PHE A 325 -1.12 0.97 -16.48
N LYS A 326 -1.89 1.96 -16.92
CA LYS A 326 -2.31 2.12 -18.31
C LYS A 326 -1.10 2.35 -19.24
N ASP A 327 -1.39 2.27 -20.55
CA ASP A 327 -0.45 2.63 -21.60
C ASP A 327 0.07 4.07 -21.44
N GLU A 328 1.31 4.27 -21.89
CA GLU A 328 2.01 5.54 -21.76
C GLU A 328 1.38 6.64 -22.59
N TYR A 329 1.41 7.87 -22.08
CA TYR A 329 1.09 9.07 -22.82
C TYR A 329 2.12 10.17 -22.55
N LYS A 330 2.26 11.06 -23.52
CA LYS A 330 3.22 12.15 -23.47
C LYS A 330 2.66 13.29 -22.61
N ILE A 331 3.40 13.70 -21.59
CA ILE A 331 2.96 14.74 -20.64
C ILE A 331 3.04 16.10 -21.30
N LEU A 332 4.20 16.41 -21.90
CA LEU A 332 4.48 17.71 -22.47
C LEU A 332 4.78 17.52 -23.95
N GLU A 333 3.80 17.81 -24.81
CA GLU A 333 3.92 17.56 -26.25
C GLU A 333 5.16 18.20 -26.89
N LYS A 334 5.73 19.26 -26.29
CA LYS A 334 6.83 20.05 -26.86
C LYS A 334 8.01 20.29 -25.92
N ASP A 335 7.92 19.94 -24.65
CA ASP A 335 8.97 20.29 -23.68
C ASP A 335 9.90 19.10 -23.40
N GLN A 336 11.19 19.40 -23.36
CA GLN A 336 12.24 18.45 -23.01
C GLN A 336 12.90 18.88 -21.71
N THR A 337 13.29 17.91 -20.89
CA THR A 337 14.01 18.17 -19.64
C THR A 337 15.33 17.42 -19.57
N SER A 338 16.31 18.01 -18.87
CA SER A 338 17.66 17.45 -18.73
C SER A 338 17.94 16.81 -17.38
N ASP A 339 17.03 16.91 -16.41
CA ASP A 339 17.21 16.33 -15.07
C ASP A 339 15.84 16.07 -14.38
N LYS A 340 15.87 15.55 -13.15
CA LYS A 340 14.73 15.09 -12.34
C LYS A 340 13.63 16.17 -12.20
N PRO A 341 12.46 16.04 -12.86
CA PRO A 341 11.33 16.92 -12.58
C PRO A 341 10.72 16.62 -11.20
N SER A 342 9.84 17.51 -10.75
CA SER A 342 9.03 17.33 -9.54
C SER A 342 7.61 17.82 -9.76
N ALA A 343 6.68 17.38 -8.91
CA ALA A 343 5.29 17.77 -9.01
C ALA A 343 4.68 18.10 -7.64
N ALA A 344 3.70 19.00 -7.64
CA ALA A 344 2.91 19.35 -6.48
C ALA A 344 1.47 19.68 -6.87
N VAL A 345 0.56 19.50 -5.94
CA VAL A 345 -0.83 19.91 -6.08
C VAL A 345 -1.02 21.25 -5.40
N TYR A 346 -1.62 22.21 -6.11
CA TYR A 346 -1.95 23.52 -5.56
C TYR A 346 -3.30 23.97 -6.10
N ARG A 347 -4.22 24.31 -5.18
CA ARG A 347 -5.60 24.75 -5.48
C ARG A 347 -6.32 23.84 -6.50
N GLY A 348 -6.16 22.53 -6.33
CA GLY A 348 -6.84 21.52 -7.15
C GLY A 348 -6.25 21.28 -8.55
N LYS A 349 -5.17 21.99 -8.90
CA LYS A 349 -4.37 21.78 -10.11
C LYS A 349 -3.07 21.07 -9.79
N MET A 350 -2.59 20.28 -10.75
CA MET A 350 -1.28 19.69 -10.70
C MET A 350 -0.27 20.62 -11.37
N TYR A 351 0.87 20.82 -10.74
CA TYR A 351 2.00 21.56 -11.28
C TYR A 351 3.22 20.66 -11.40
N VAL A 352 3.90 20.70 -12.54
CA VAL A 352 5.15 19.99 -12.81
C VAL A 352 6.25 21.02 -13.06
N ALA A 353 7.29 20.99 -12.23
CA ALA A 353 8.47 21.82 -12.36
C ALA A 353 9.63 20.99 -12.93
N PHE A 354 10.33 21.55 -13.91
CA PHE A 354 11.42 20.86 -14.61
C PHE A 354 12.45 21.85 -15.15
N VAL A 355 13.66 21.35 -15.44
CA VAL A 355 14.70 22.15 -16.10
C VAL A 355 14.60 21.98 -17.61
N GLY A 356 14.57 23.08 -18.36
CA GLY A 356 14.46 23.04 -19.82
C GLY A 356 15.74 22.53 -20.51
N HIS A 357 15.57 21.85 -21.65
CA HIS A 357 16.67 21.35 -22.48
C HIS A 357 16.88 22.15 -23.78
N THR A 358 16.15 21.86 -24.86
CA THR A 358 16.31 22.56 -26.15
C THR A 358 15.48 23.84 -26.16
N GLY A 359 16.08 24.97 -26.56
CA GLY A 359 15.39 26.28 -26.65
C GLY A 359 15.14 27.01 -25.31
N ALA A 360 15.28 26.32 -24.18
CA ALA A 360 15.14 26.86 -22.83
C ALA A 360 16.17 26.25 -21.85
N ARG A 361 17.38 25.97 -22.33
CA ARG A 361 18.42 25.25 -21.57
C ARG A 361 18.69 25.94 -20.22
N GLN A 362 18.75 25.14 -19.15
CA GLN A 362 18.99 25.59 -17.77
C GLN A 362 17.89 26.49 -17.17
N LYS A 363 16.78 26.73 -17.88
CA LYS A 363 15.66 27.51 -17.34
C LYS A 363 14.73 26.62 -16.53
N ILE A 364 14.13 27.23 -15.51
CA ILE A 364 13.15 26.58 -14.64
C ILE A 364 11.79 26.79 -15.27
N LEU A 365 11.21 25.69 -15.73
CA LEU A 365 9.92 25.66 -16.41
C LEU A 365 8.86 25.08 -15.47
N LEU A 366 7.66 25.67 -15.53
CA LEU A 366 6.49 25.18 -14.81
C LEU A 366 5.35 24.93 -15.80
N SER A 367 4.81 23.74 -15.75
CA SER A 367 3.59 23.36 -16.48
C SER A 367 2.49 23.04 -15.48
N ALA A 368 1.24 23.29 -15.86
CA ALA A 368 0.06 23.04 -15.05
C ALA A 368 -0.93 22.14 -15.80
N SER A 369 -1.69 21.35 -15.04
CA SER A 369 -2.78 20.52 -15.55
C SER A 369 -3.93 20.46 -14.56
N ASP A 370 -5.15 20.50 -15.09
CA ASP A 370 -6.38 20.34 -14.31
C ASP A 370 -6.75 18.87 -14.09
N ASP A 371 -6.24 17.94 -14.90
CA ASP A 371 -6.64 16.53 -14.91
C ASP A 371 -5.47 15.53 -14.86
N ALA A 372 -4.23 16.04 -14.81
CA ALA A 372 -3.00 15.25 -14.92
C ALA A 372 -2.91 14.43 -16.22
N VAL A 373 -3.58 14.86 -17.29
CA VAL A 373 -3.48 14.24 -18.62
C VAL A 373 -3.11 15.30 -19.64
N HIS A 374 -3.77 16.45 -19.60
CA HIS A 374 -3.55 17.57 -20.51
C HIS A 374 -2.77 18.66 -19.78
N PHE A 375 -1.53 18.90 -20.21
CA PHE A 375 -0.64 19.88 -19.60
C PHE A 375 -0.47 21.11 -20.49
N GLU A 376 -0.42 22.27 -19.85
CA GLU A 376 -0.01 23.52 -20.50
C GLU A 376 1.46 23.46 -20.94
N MET A 377 1.84 24.28 -21.92
CA MET A 377 3.24 24.46 -22.29
C MET A 377 4.03 25.04 -21.11
N GLY A 378 5.24 24.52 -20.87
CA GLY A 378 6.12 24.96 -19.79
C GLY A 378 6.47 26.45 -19.91
N LYS A 379 6.14 27.21 -18.87
CA LYS A 379 6.47 28.65 -18.78
C LYS A 379 7.75 28.84 -17.99
N ASN A 380 8.64 29.70 -18.48
CA ASN A 380 9.82 30.11 -17.72
C ASN A 380 9.41 31.03 -16.57
N ILE A 381 9.46 30.49 -15.35
CA ILE A 381 8.97 31.17 -14.15
C ILE A 381 10.04 32.04 -13.47
N LEU A 382 11.32 31.85 -13.79
CA LEU A 382 12.44 32.56 -13.18
C LEU A 382 13.44 32.98 -14.28
N PRO A 383 13.13 34.04 -15.05
CA PRO A 383 13.87 34.38 -16.27
C PRO A 383 15.34 34.72 -16.03
N ASN A 384 15.72 35.23 -14.86
CA ASN A 384 17.10 35.60 -14.55
C ASN A 384 17.91 34.47 -13.89
N ASP A 385 17.24 33.41 -13.45
CA ASP A 385 17.90 32.28 -12.82
C ASP A 385 18.29 31.19 -13.84
N THR A 386 19.26 30.37 -13.45
CA THR A 386 19.66 29.16 -14.18
C THR A 386 19.96 28.03 -13.21
N THR A 387 19.63 26.81 -13.62
CA THR A 387 19.93 25.58 -12.88
C THR A 387 20.40 24.50 -13.84
N ASN A 388 21.32 23.65 -13.38
CA ASN A 388 21.67 22.41 -14.08
C ASN A 388 20.89 21.20 -13.57
N ASN A 389 20.15 21.38 -12.46
CA ASN A 389 19.44 20.31 -11.79
C ASN A 389 17.95 20.54 -11.75
N GLY A 390 17.24 19.43 -11.55
CA GLY A 390 15.82 19.40 -11.27
C GLY A 390 15.40 20.36 -10.16
N PRO A 391 14.31 21.14 -10.34
CA PRO A 391 13.69 21.87 -9.24
C PRO A 391 12.81 20.95 -8.38
N SER A 392 12.53 21.36 -7.15
CA SER A 392 11.49 20.79 -6.28
C SER A 392 10.35 21.78 -6.13
N VAL A 393 9.13 21.40 -6.54
CA VAL A 393 7.91 22.19 -6.33
C VAL A 393 7.09 21.62 -5.17
N VAL A 394 6.47 22.49 -4.37
CA VAL A 394 5.65 22.12 -3.22
C VAL A 394 4.63 23.21 -2.92
N SER A 395 3.42 22.84 -2.47
CA SER A 395 2.47 23.80 -1.91
C SER A 395 2.71 23.96 -0.42
N PHE A 396 2.80 25.20 0.05
CA PHE A 396 2.98 25.54 1.46
C PHE A 396 2.34 26.91 1.73
N ASN A 397 1.64 27.04 2.85
CA ASN A 397 1.05 28.31 3.29
C ASN A 397 0.21 29.02 2.20
N ASP A 398 -0.65 28.25 1.51
CA ASP A 398 -1.49 28.70 0.37
C ASP A 398 -0.71 29.36 -0.78
N LYS A 399 0.56 29.01 -0.94
CA LYS A 399 1.41 29.39 -2.06
C LYS A 399 2.02 28.17 -2.73
N LEU A 400 2.46 28.38 -3.96
CA LEU A 400 3.30 27.43 -4.68
C LEU A 400 4.75 27.87 -4.54
N HIS A 401 5.62 26.97 -4.07
CA HIS A 401 7.05 27.23 -3.89
C HIS A 401 7.86 26.36 -4.83
N VAL A 402 8.95 26.92 -5.37
CA VAL A 402 9.95 26.18 -6.15
C VAL A 402 11.32 26.37 -5.51
N TYR A 403 11.97 25.27 -5.18
CA TYR A 403 13.31 25.19 -4.60
C TYR A 403 14.27 24.56 -5.61
N PHE A 404 15.49 25.09 -5.72
CA PHE A 404 16.45 24.58 -6.68
C PHE A 404 17.89 24.88 -6.27
N ARG A 405 18.82 24.16 -6.89
CA ARG A 405 20.26 24.41 -6.84
C ARG A 405 20.64 25.37 -7.96
N GLY A 406 21.23 26.52 -7.62
CA GLY A 406 21.81 27.42 -8.61
C GLY A 406 23.11 26.85 -9.22
N THR A 407 23.57 27.43 -10.33
CA THR A 407 24.85 27.02 -10.98
C THR A 407 26.10 27.22 -10.11
N ASN A 408 25.98 27.92 -8.98
CA ASN A 408 27.00 28.12 -7.95
C ASN A 408 26.90 27.16 -6.75
N ASP A 409 26.08 26.11 -6.86
CA ASP A 409 25.79 25.10 -5.84
C ASP A 409 25.04 25.62 -4.61
N ARG A 410 24.54 26.86 -4.62
CA ARG A 410 23.73 27.40 -3.52
C ARG A 410 22.25 27.06 -3.71
N LEU A 411 21.52 27.07 -2.60
CA LEU A 411 20.08 26.82 -2.57
C LEU A 411 19.31 28.12 -2.76
N TYR A 412 18.30 28.05 -3.61
CA TYR A 412 17.42 29.16 -3.94
C TYR A 412 15.96 28.72 -3.87
N PHE A 413 15.08 29.68 -3.64
CA PHE A 413 13.65 29.47 -3.80
C PHE A 413 12.94 30.68 -4.40
N ALA A 414 11.75 30.42 -4.94
CA ALA A 414 10.77 31.44 -5.28
C ALA A 414 9.38 30.95 -4.87
N GLU A 415 8.43 31.88 -4.75
CA GLU A 415 7.05 31.58 -4.40
C GLU A 415 6.05 32.35 -5.26
N SER A 416 4.87 31.77 -5.46
CA SER A 416 3.76 32.33 -6.21
C SER A 416 2.45 32.18 -5.43
N ASN A 417 1.65 33.26 -5.40
CA ASN A 417 0.34 33.28 -4.71
C ASN A 417 -0.81 32.68 -5.55
N ASN A 418 -0.54 32.32 -6.80
CA ASN A 418 -1.55 31.80 -7.73
C ASN A 418 -0.99 30.76 -8.72
N GLY A 419 0.30 30.41 -8.60
CA GLY A 419 0.98 29.46 -9.48
C GLY A 419 1.31 29.98 -10.87
N SER A 420 0.94 31.22 -11.21
CA SER A 420 1.14 31.82 -12.54
C SER A 420 2.06 33.05 -12.50
N ASP A 421 1.94 33.87 -11.46
CA ASP A 421 2.76 35.07 -11.27
C ASP A 421 3.97 34.72 -10.42
N TRP A 422 5.15 34.87 -11.01
CA TRP A 422 6.43 34.55 -10.37
C TRP A 422 7.37 35.75 -10.40
N PRO A 423 8.26 35.90 -9.41
CA PRO A 423 9.27 36.95 -9.42
C PRO A 423 10.27 36.72 -10.57
N SER A 424 10.96 37.77 -11.01
CA SER A 424 12.00 37.61 -12.03
C SER A 424 13.29 36.97 -11.51
N ASN A 425 13.53 37.05 -10.20
CA ASN A 425 14.69 36.51 -9.50
C ASN A 425 14.26 35.65 -8.32
N SER A 426 15.04 34.61 -8.05
CA SER A 426 14.95 33.82 -6.83
C SER A 426 15.59 34.48 -5.61
N THR A 427 15.33 33.92 -4.42
CA THR A 427 15.97 34.30 -3.16
C THR A 427 16.90 33.19 -2.70
N GLN A 428 18.16 33.52 -2.38
CA GLN A 428 19.10 32.57 -1.80
C GLN A 428 18.69 32.23 -0.36
N ILE A 429 18.82 30.96 0.01
CA ILE A 429 18.56 30.46 1.37
C ILE A 429 19.74 29.63 1.86
N LEU A 430 19.80 29.41 3.18
CA LEU A 430 20.80 28.54 3.82
C LEU A 430 22.24 28.88 3.36
N HIS A 431 22.62 30.16 3.45
CA HIS A 431 23.78 30.76 2.78
C HIS A 431 25.12 30.04 3.00
N GLU A 432 25.26 29.34 4.12
CA GLU A 432 26.48 28.61 4.48
C GLU A 432 26.59 27.26 3.78
N PHE A 433 25.47 26.69 3.33
CA PHE A 433 25.39 25.34 2.79
C PHE A 433 25.44 25.31 1.26
N LYS A 434 25.90 24.17 0.72
CA LYS A 434 25.87 23.86 -0.70
C LYS A 434 25.01 22.63 -0.94
N CYS A 435 24.43 22.57 -2.13
CA CYS A 435 23.60 21.50 -2.62
C CYS A 435 24.24 20.90 -3.87
N TYR A 436 24.36 19.58 -3.91
CA TYR A 436 25.09 18.84 -4.94
C TYR A 436 24.18 18.26 -6.04
N ASP A 437 22.87 18.16 -5.80
CA ASP A 437 21.87 17.64 -6.74
C ASP A 437 20.52 18.32 -6.48
N THR A 438 19.44 17.83 -7.06
CA THR A 438 18.05 18.29 -6.89
C THR A 438 17.65 18.23 -5.41
N PRO A 439 17.24 19.35 -4.76
CA PRO A 439 16.70 19.30 -3.40
C PRO A 439 15.34 18.60 -3.35
N SER A 440 14.90 18.19 -2.16
CA SER A 440 13.56 17.65 -1.91
C SER A 440 12.83 18.51 -0.91
N ALA A 441 11.67 19.05 -1.30
CA ALA A 441 10.82 19.86 -0.44
C ALA A 441 9.48 19.14 -0.16
N LEU A 442 8.97 19.23 1.06
CA LEU A 442 7.69 18.67 1.47
C LEU A 442 7.06 19.54 2.56
N GLU A 443 5.74 19.74 2.48
CA GLU A 443 4.96 20.32 3.58
C GLU A 443 4.53 19.20 4.53
N PHE A 444 4.71 19.42 5.83
CA PHE A 444 4.30 18.52 6.88
C PHE A 444 4.02 19.30 8.17
N GLU A 445 2.85 19.11 8.77
CA GLU A 445 2.42 19.77 10.02
C GLU A 445 2.60 21.29 10.03
N ASN A 446 2.18 21.98 8.95
CA ASN A 446 2.30 23.44 8.79
C ASN A 446 3.74 23.95 8.79
N ARG A 447 4.71 23.08 8.48
CA ARG A 447 6.10 23.45 8.25
C ARG A 447 6.54 22.94 6.90
N LEU A 448 7.41 23.69 6.26
CA LEU A 448 8.07 23.25 5.04
C LEU A 448 9.42 22.64 5.40
N TYR A 449 9.64 21.40 5.00
CA TYR A 449 10.91 20.71 5.15
C TYR A 449 11.66 20.70 3.82
N LEU A 450 12.97 20.91 3.90
CA LEU A 450 13.89 20.87 2.76
C LEU A 450 15.05 19.93 3.09
N ALA A 451 15.15 18.84 2.35
CA ALA A 451 16.27 17.92 2.39
C ALA A 451 17.17 18.12 1.18
N PHE A 452 18.49 18.07 1.38
CA PHE A 452 19.46 18.23 0.30
C PHE A 452 20.74 17.45 0.55
N LEU A 453 21.37 17.05 -0.55
CA LEU A 453 22.63 16.33 -0.53
C LEU A 453 23.80 17.31 -0.69
N SER A 454 24.80 17.20 0.19
CA SER A 454 26.09 17.90 0.07
C SER A 454 27.05 17.18 -0.89
N ASN A 455 28.15 17.82 -1.26
CA ASN A 455 29.21 17.20 -2.06
C ASN A 455 29.97 16.06 -1.35
N ASN A 456 29.84 15.95 -0.03
CA ASN A 456 30.47 14.89 0.78
C ASN A 456 29.50 13.73 1.08
N ASN A 457 28.47 13.55 0.25
CA ASN A 457 27.43 12.53 0.40
C ASN A 457 26.63 12.64 1.71
N GLN A 458 26.64 13.79 2.39
CA GLN A 458 25.83 14.02 3.59
C GLN A 458 24.45 14.59 3.22
N ILE A 459 23.39 14.01 3.79
CA ILE A 459 22.04 14.57 3.77
C ILE A 459 21.91 15.57 4.90
N TYR A 460 21.44 16.77 4.55
CA TYR A 460 21.03 17.79 5.50
C TYR A 460 19.52 18.04 5.39
N VAL A 461 18.88 18.33 6.51
CA VAL A 461 17.47 18.71 6.58
C VAL A 461 17.33 20.01 7.34
N ALA A 462 16.56 20.94 6.77
CA ALA A 462 16.12 22.17 7.43
C ALA A 462 14.61 22.30 7.33
N SER A 463 14.00 23.04 8.25
CA SER A 463 12.58 23.39 8.19
C SER A 463 12.39 24.89 8.14
N ARG A 464 11.32 25.33 7.49
CA ARG A 464 10.86 26.71 7.40
C ARG A 464 9.47 26.81 8.02
N ASP A 465 9.29 27.78 8.92
CA ASP A 465 7.97 28.08 9.48
C ASP A 465 7.15 29.00 8.56
N ILE A 466 5.88 29.22 8.92
CA ILE A 466 4.96 30.09 8.18
C ILE A 466 5.39 31.57 8.13
N ASN A 467 6.24 32.00 9.07
CA ASN A 467 6.77 33.36 9.14
C ASN A 467 8.03 33.54 8.28
N GLY A 468 8.53 32.44 7.71
CA GLY A 468 9.66 32.42 6.80
C GLY A 468 11.01 32.15 7.45
N TYR A 469 11.06 31.84 8.75
CA TYR A 469 12.29 31.52 9.46
C TYR A 469 12.75 30.10 9.17
N TRP A 470 14.03 29.95 8.83
CA TRP A 470 14.68 28.66 8.61
C TRP A 470 15.39 28.19 9.88
N THR A 471 15.29 26.90 10.18
CA THR A 471 16.16 26.24 11.14
C THR A 471 17.55 26.03 10.55
N THR A 472 18.57 25.92 11.41
CA THR A 472 19.89 25.47 10.99
C THR A 472 19.79 24.07 10.39
N PRO A 473 20.36 23.80 9.20
CA PRO A 473 20.35 22.47 8.61
C PRO A 473 21.06 21.44 9.50
N GLN A 474 20.38 20.35 9.80
CA GLN A 474 20.90 19.24 10.61
C GLN A 474 21.41 18.12 9.72
N PHE A 475 22.57 17.55 10.06
CA PHE A 475 23.09 16.35 9.42
C PHE A 475 22.22 15.15 9.79
N VAL A 476 21.90 14.32 8.82
CA VAL A 476 21.00 13.19 9.01
C VAL A 476 21.69 11.85 8.76
N LYS A 477 22.17 11.63 7.53
CA LYS A 477 22.79 10.37 7.13
C LYS A 477 23.66 10.56 5.89
N TYR A 478 24.51 9.59 5.60
CA TYR A 478 25.24 9.54 4.33
C TYR A 478 24.37 8.88 3.25
N SER A 479 24.39 9.43 2.03
CA SER A 479 23.63 8.90 0.89
C SER A 479 24.38 9.06 -0.42
N LYS A 480 24.25 8.07 -1.32
CA LYS A 480 24.81 8.10 -2.68
C LYS A 480 23.99 8.93 -3.67
N ALA A 481 22.73 9.19 -3.33
CA ALA A 481 21.80 9.94 -4.17
C ALA A 481 21.01 10.95 -3.36
N THR A 482 20.35 11.88 -4.05
CA THR A 482 19.52 12.89 -3.39
C THR A 482 18.39 12.24 -2.59
N PRO A 483 18.13 12.69 -1.34
CA PRO A 483 17.05 12.15 -0.53
C PRO A 483 15.67 12.53 -1.08
N ARG A 484 14.64 11.78 -0.69
CA ARG A 484 13.25 12.20 -0.86
C ARG A 484 12.52 12.27 0.47
N LEU A 485 11.91 13.43 0.71
CA LEU A 485 11.01 13.66 1.83
C LEU A 485 9.66 13.04 1.53
N LEU A 486 9.11 12.35 2.52
CA LEU A 486 7.80 11.68 2.48
C LEU A 486 7.07 11.98 3.79
N SER A 487 5.76 12.09 3.79
CA SER A 487 4.95 12.15 5.01
C SER A 487 4.21 10.83 5.20
N TYR A 488 4.43 10.17 6.33
CA TYR A 488 3.93 8.84 6.61
C TYR A 488 3.39 8.70 8.03
N ASN A 489 2.17 8.19 8.23
CA ASN A 489 1.54 8.04 9.56
C ASN A 489 1.69 9.26 10.46
N ASN A 490 1.42 10.44 9.90
CA ASN A 490 1.63 11.71 10.59
C ASN A 490 3.06 11.86 11.14
N ARG A 491 4.06 11.44 10.35
CA ARG A 491 5.50 11.63 10.60
C ARG A 491 6.21 12.02 9.32
N LEU A 492 7.27 12.81 9.47
CA LEU A 492 8.20 13.07 8.37
C LEU A 492 9.15 11.88 8.21
N CYS A 493 9.35 11.40 6.99
CA CYS A 493 10.27 10.32 6.65
C CYS A 493 11.23 10.75 5.53
N ILE A 494 12.38 10.09 5.47
CA ILE A 494 13.41 10.35 4.44
C ILE A 494 13.77 9.03 3.77
N LEU A 495 13.52 8.97 2.47
CA LEU A 495 14.02 7.92 1.59
C LEU A 495 15.44 8.28 1.14
N TYR A 496 16.40 7.38 1.35
CA TYR A 496 17.81 7.60 1.00
C TYR A 496 18.49 6.33 0.49
N TYR A 497 19.64 6.50 -0.16
CA TYR A 497 20.46 5.41 -0.69
C TYR A 497 21.71 5.22 0.16
N ASP A 498 21.77 4.13 0.92
CA ASP A 498 22.86 3.89 1.86
C ASP A 498 24.21 3.72 1.16
N THR A 499 25.22 4.41 1.67
CA THR A 499 26.57 4.38 1.10
C THR A 499 27.27 3.04 1.29
N ASN A 500 26.90 2.25 2.31
CA ASN A 500 27.61 1.04 2.68
C ASN A 500 27.20 -0.17 1.84
N ASP A 501 25.91 -0.36 1.59
CA ASP A 501 25.39 -1.60 1.00
C ASP A 501 24.52 -1.39 -0.27
N ASN A 502 24.41 -0.15 -0.77
CA ASN A 502 23.55 0.23 -1.90
C ASN A 502 22.06 -0.09 -1.68
N SER A 503 21.63 -0.18 -0.43
CA SER A 503 20.21 -0.34 -0.12
C SER A 503 19.46 0.98 -0.21
N LEU A 504 18.18 0.88 -0.58
CA LEU A 504 17.22 1.94 -0.43
C LEU A 504 16.57 1.79 0.94
N SER A 505 16.67 2.82 1.77
CA SER A 505 16.18 2.79 3.15
C SER A 505 15.32 4.01 3.46
N ILE A 506 14.38 3.83 4.39
CA ILE A 506 13.52 4.89 4.92
C ILE A 506 13.89 5.11 6.37
N ILE A 507 14.15 6.35 6.75
CA ILE A 507 14.39 6.72 8.15
C ILE A 507 13.29 7.62 8.67
N LYS A 508 13.04 7.54 9.98
CA LYS A 508 12.20 8.49 10.72
C LYS A 508 13.04 9.30 11.71
N PRO A 509 12.63 10.53 12.03
CA PRO A 509 13.08 11.23 13.23
C PRO A 509 12.72 10.44 14.49
N SER A 510 13.54 10.55 15.54
CA SER A 510 13.23 10.09 16.90
C SER A 510 11.98 10.78 17.46
N SER A 511 11.23 10.07 18.31
CA SER A 511 10.11 10.63 19.09
C SER A 511 10.56 11.54 20.24
N THR A 512 11.87 11.65 20.49
CA THR A 512 12.49 12.51 21.52
C THR A 512 13.75 13.12 20.93
N ASP A 513 13.74 14.44 20.73
CA ASP A 513 14.84 15.32 20.28
C ASP A 513 15.79 14.83 19.17
N ASP A 514 15.77 15.53 18.03
CA ASP A 514 16.83 15.76 17.03
C ASP A 514 17.78 14.63 16.57
N ASP A 515 17.55 13.37 16.95
CA ASP A 515 18.31 12.21 16.50
C ASP A 515 17.48 11.32 15.56
N TYR A 516 18.09 10.81 14.49
CA TYR A 516 17.45 9.86 13.56
C TYR A 516 17.91 8.43 13.90
N VAL A 517 17.07 7.65 14.60
CA VAL A 517 17.58 6.53 15.42
C VAL A 517 17.38 5.12 14.81
N SER A 518 16.61 4.93 13.74
CA SER A 518 16.58 3.62 13.04
C SER A 518 15.96 3.64 11.64
N ASP A 519 16.48 2.78 10.76
CA ASP A 519 15.88 2.49 9.46
C ASP A 519 14.56 1.73 9.69
N ILE A 520 13.46 2.26 9.15
CA ILE A 520 12.11 1.70 9.31
C ILE A 520 11.95 0.49 8.40
N ILE A 521 12.44 0.61 7.16
CA ILE A 521 12.39 -0.42 6.14
C ILE A 521 13.61 -0.25 5.22
N THR A 522 14.29 -1.36 4.91
CA THR A 522 15.45 -1.41 4.01
C THR A 522 15.19 -2.42 2.89
N GLN A 523 15.42 -2.02 1.64
CA GLN A 523 15.39 -2.90 0.47
C GLN A 523 16.74 -2.88 -0.23
N LYS A 524 17.30 -4.07 -0.51
CA LYS A 524 18.39 -4.17 -1.48
C LYS A 524 17.80 -3.95 -2.87
N THR A 525 17.99 -2.77 -3.43
CA THR A 525 17.42 -2.39 -4.73
C THR A 525 18.39 -2.61 -5.88
N ILE A 526 17.85 -2.94 -7.05
CA ILE A 526 18.58 -3.00 -8.33
C ILE A 526 18.37 -1.68 -9.09
N GLY A 527 18.62 -0.52 -8.47
CA GLY A 527 18.25 0.77 -9.04
C GLY A 527 19.13 1.94 -8.59
N GLU A 528 19.47 2.85 -9.49
CA GLU A 528 20.36 4.01 -9.21
C GLU A 528 19.62 5.28 -8.79
N TYR A 529 18.33 5.38 -9.12
CA TYR A 529 17.53 6.58 -8.88
C TYR A 529 16.16 6.20 -8.37
N ALA A 530 15.83 6.65 -7.17
CA ALA A 530 14.55 6.39 -6.52
C ALA A 530 13.81 7.69 -6.22
N THR A 531 12.52 7.65 -6.48
CA THR A 531 11.53 8.62 -6.01
C THR A 531 10.51 7.85 -5.19
N GLY A 532 9.85 8.48 -4.23
CA GLY A 532 8.86 7.83 -3.38
C GLY A 532 7.56 8.60 -3.39
N CYS A 533 6.45 7.88 -3.33
CA CYS A 533 5.14 8.44 -3.06
C CYS A 533 4.32 7.47 -2.23
N LEU A 534 3.62 8.02 -1.25
CA LEU A 534 2.61 7.28 -0.51
C LEU A 534 1.28 7.36 -1.23
N PHE A 535 0.61 6.23 -1.38
CA PHE A 535 -0.71 6.15 -1.96
C PHE A 535 -1.43 4.93 -1.37
N ASN A 536 -2.64 5.10 -0.85
CA ASN A 536 -3.43 4.00 -0.26
C ASN A 536 -2.66 3.13 0.75
N ASN A 537 -1.97 3.76 1.71
CA ASN A 537 -1.15 3.08 2.74
C ASN A 537 -0.03 2.18 2.19
N GLN A 538 0.32 2.37 0.92
CA GLN A 538 1.49 1.77 0.30
C GLN A 538 2.49 2.86 -0.06
N LEU A 539 3.75 2.58 0.19
CA LEU A 539 4.83 3.31 -0.42
C LEU A 539 5.13 2.70 -1.77
N TYR A 540 5.10 3.53 -2.79
CA TYR A 540 5.62 3.21 -4.10
C TYR A 540 6.93 3.93 -4.29
N VAL A 541 7.94 3.19 -4.71
CA VAL A 541 9.24 3.74 -5.10
C VAL A 541 9.52 3.43 -6.55
N ALA A 542 9.39 4.44 -7.41
CA ALA A 542 9.77 4.28 -8.81
C ALA A 542 11.30 4.32 -8.92
N ILE A 543 11.83 3.39 -9.71
CA ILE A 543 13.25 3.18 -9.92
C ILE A 543 13.59 3.08 -11.41
N ARG A 544 14.85 3.36 -11.73
CA ARG A 544 15.47 3.03 -13.01
C ARG A 544 16.38 1.82 -12.81
N ASN A 545 16.13 0.72 -13.51
CA ASN A 545 17.00 -0.46 -13.47
C ASN A 545 18.27 -0.20 -14.32
N PRO A 546 19.48 -0.24 -13.74
CA PRO A 546 20.72 0.06 -14.46
C PRO A 546 21.11 -1.00 -15.48
N SER A 547 20.60 -2.23 -15.36
CA SER A 547 20.93 -3.34 -16.26
C SER A 547 20.27 -3.21 -17.65
N ASN A 548 19.09 -2.61 -17.70
CA ASN A 548 18.28 -2.51 -18.93
C ASN A 548 17.77 -1.08 -19.21
N ASN A 549 18.09 -0.11 -18.34
CA ASN A 549 17.65 1.29 -18.40
C ASN A 549 16.12 1.48 -18.38
N ARG A 550 15.34 0.47 -18.00
CA ARG A 550 13.89 0.57 -17.92
C ARG A 550 13.45 1.18 -16.60
N ILE A 551 12.24 1.72 -16.62
CA ILE A 551 11.56 2.20 -15.42
C ILE A 551 10.74 1.08 -14.83
N GLY A 552 10.81 0.95 -13.52
CA GLY A 552 9.91 0.12 -12.76
C GLY A 552 9.56 0.78 -11.45
N TYR A 553 8.88 0.04 -10.59
CA TYR A 553 8.68 0.47 -9.23
C TYR A 553 8.71 -0.71 -8.28
N TYR A 554 9.14 -0.41 -7.07
CA TYR A 554 8.84 -1.23 -5.93
C TYR A 554 7.61 -0.67 -5.22
N HIS A 555 6.86 -1.53 -4.57
CA HIS A 555 5.85 -1.11 -3.62
C HIS A 555 5.93 -1.96 -2.36
N THR A 556 5.58 -1.35 -1.25
CA THR A 556 5.41 -2.05 0.02
C THR A 556 4.28 -1.37 0.77
N TYR A 557 3.54 -2.13 1.56
CA TYR A 557 2.65 -1.54 2.54
C TYR A 557 3.54 -0.87 3.60
N LEU A 558 3.21 0.35 3.99
CA LEU A 558 3.83 0.97 5.16
C LEU A 558 2.88 0.82 6.34
N PHE A 559 3.45 0.62 7.53
CA PHE A 559 2.74 0.36 8.79
C PHE A 559 2.58 1.53 9.75
#